data_AF-A0A9W6EWK3-F1
#
_entry.id   AF-A0A9W6EWK3-F1
#
_cell.length_a   1.000
_cell.length_b   1.000
_cell.length_c   1.000
_cell.angle_alpha   90.00
_cell.angle_beta   90.00
_cell.angle_gamma   90.00
#
_symmetry.space_group_name_H-M   'P 1'
#
loop_
_entity.id
_entity.type
_entity.pdbx_description
1 polymer ?
#
loop_
_entity_poly.entity_id
_entity_poly.type
_entity_poly.pdbx_seq_one_letter_code
_entity_poly.pdbx_strand_id
1 'polypeptide(L)'
;MVLHMLAVFGRETAHPPTLIESEEALKKTHQPVLADEERQAEEDLCAKLVDAVFNAAKPSSRQKMMLGKGSGMLWEASPYCSYAVRDGVHVLFTGEVSEWPGGVNAVSAAHDAFVRNVPPLEENDAHWLLDFYSTFGKPSSDSTTGRALECMAQIKGSYAFVVYDSVHHRVLAARDPDGSQPLYWGCTDAGQLLFGSVPEDLEGCNPTAAPFPAGTLFASERHTVAYSPGDYGWVIVDDDFPGLLMSFLRTAKEGEACFRNVKAIPRVTSKGVVCGAVYKVASVPDINGGVC
;
A
#
# COMPACT_ATOMS: atom_id res chain seq x y z
N MET A 1 8.10 4.15 22.09
CA MET A 1 8.47 5.21 21.13
C MET A 1 7.64 4.96 19.90
N VAL A 2 6.84 5.93 19.46
CA VAL A 2 6.11 5.80 18.20
C VAL A 2 7.12 6.06 17.07
N LEU A 3 7.04 5.30 15.99
CA LEU A 3 7.84 5.50 14.77
C LEU A 3 6.89 5.96 13.67
N HIS A 4 7.03 7.20 13.23
CA HIS A 4 6.22 7.77 12.16
C HIS A 4 6.64 7.21 10.80
N MET A 5 5.65 6.72 10.05
CA MET A 5 5.72 6.27 8.68
C MET A 5 4.42 6.75 8.02
N LEU A 6 4.54 7.43 6.89
CA LEU A 6 3.41 7.98 6.13
C LEU A 6 3.71 7.86 4.63
N ALA A 7 2.73 7.39 3.87
CA ALA A 7 2.67 7.53 2.42
C ALA A 7 1.35 8.19 2.03
N VAL A 8 1.42 9.17 1.13
CA VAL A 8 0.28 9.92 0.57
C VAL A 8 0.33 9.73 -0.95
N PHE A 9 -0.79 9.41 -1.56
CA PHE A 9 -0.92 9.26 -3.02
C PHE A 9 -2.07 10.10 -3.55
N GLY A 10 -1.80 10.89 -4.61
CA GLY A 10 -2.80 11.67 -5.32
C GLY A 10 -3.76 10.80 -6.12
N ARG A 11 -4.91 11.37 -6.53
CA ARG A 11 -5.96 10.63 -7.26
C ARG A 11 -5.42 9.97 -8.54
N GLU A 12 -4.56 10.67 -9.27
CA GLU A 12 -3.96 10.14 -10.51
C GLU A 12 -2.98 8.96 -10.29
N THR A 13 -2.62 8.68 -9.03
CA THR A 13 -1.55 7.74 -8.64
C THR A 13 -2.08 6.47 -7.97
N ALA A 14 -3.10 6.57 -7.11
CA ALA A 14 -3.73 5.40 -6.50
C ALA A 14 -5.18 5.68 -6.08
N HIS A 15 -6.04 4.67 -6.25
CA HIS A 15 -7.45 4.76 -5.90
C HIS A 15 -7.77 3.98 -4.61
N PRO A 16 -8.50 4.58 -3.64
CA PRO A 16 -9.01 3.86 -2.49
C PRO A 16 -9.98 2.75 -2.91
N PRO A 17 -10.09 1.64 -2.15
CA PRO A 17 -11.19 0.70 -2.30
C PRO A 17 -12.53 1.36 -1.89
N THR A 18 -13.64 0.77 -2.33
CA THR A 18 -14.99 1.28 -2.04
C THR A 18 -15.23 1.52 -0.54
N LEU A 19 -16.03 2.53 -0.19
CA LEU A 19 -16.40 2.82 1.20
C LEU A 19 -15.25 3.24 2.14
N ILE A 20 -14.03 3.55 1.68
CA ILE A 20 -13.05 4.30 2.50
C ILE A 20 -12.88 5.77 2.07
N GLU A 21 -13.57 6.18 1.02
CA GLU A 21 -13.64 7.55 0.49
C GLU A 21 -14.97 8.25 0.84
N SER A 22 -14.98 9.58 0.86
CA SER A 22 -16.18 10.39 1.06
C SER A 22 -17.00 10.51 -0.22
N GLU A 23 -18.23 11.03 -0.14
CA GLU A 23 -19.04 11.31 -1.32
C GLU A 23 -18.41 12.42 -2.18
N GLU A 24 -17.72 13.37 -1.52
CA GLU A 24 -16.93 14.44 -2.12
C GLU A 24 -15.71 13.89 -2.87
N ALA A 25 -14.99 12.92 -2.29
CA ALA A 25 -13.90 12.21 -2.94
C ALA A 25 -14.40 11.38 -4.14
N LEU A 26 -15.45 10.57 -3.96
CA LEU A 26 -16.02 9.73 -5.02
C LEU A 26 -16.44 10.52 -6.27
N LYS A 27 -17.09 11.69 -6.08
CA LYS A 27 -17.45 12.61 -7.18
C LYS A 27 -16.23 13.11 -7.96
N LYS A 28 -15.08 13.21 -7.30
CA LYS A 28 -13.79 13.64 -7.84
C LYS A 28 -12.99 12.49 -8.46
N THR A 29 -13.21 11.24 -8.04
CA THR A 29 -12.52 10.05 -8.57
C THR A 29 -12.91 9.74 -10.02
N HIS A 30 -14.14 10.07 -10.42
CA HIS A 30 -14.63 9.84 -11.80
C HIS A 30 -14.19 10.89 -12.84
N GLN A 31 -13.26 11.80 -12.50
CA GLN A 31 -12.71 12.78 -13.45
C GLN A 31 -11.37 12.28 -14.01
N PRO A 32 -11.25 11.97 -15.31
CA PRO A 32 -10.11 11.22 -15.85
C PRO A 32 -8.81 12.03 -15.99
N VAL A 33 -8.89 13.37 -15.95
CA VAL A 33 -7.76 14.30 -16.07
C VAL A 33 -8.02 15.50 -15.16
N LEU A 34 -7.05 15.82 -14.30
CA LEU A 34 -7.11 17.00 -13.43
C LEU A 34 -6.66 18.26 -14.17
N ALA A 35 -7.34 19.38 -13.92
CA ALA A 35 -6.87 20.70 -14.36
C ALA A 35 -5.52 21.06 -13.67
N ASP A 36 -4.73 21.93 -14.28
CA ASP A 36 -3.42 22.33 -13.70
C ASP A 36 -3.57 22.93 -12.29
N GLU A 37 -4.63 23.71 -12.05
CA GLU A 37 -4.98 24.26 -10.74
C GLU A 37 -5.33 23.17 -9.70
N GLU A 38 -6.00 22.09 -10.13
CA GLU A 38 -6.35 20.97 -9.26
C GLU A 38 -5.13 20.09 -8.93
N ARG A 39 -4.22 19.89 -9.90
CA ARG A 39 -2.94 19.21 -9.65
C ARG A 39 -2.08 19.97 -8.67
N GLN A 40 -1.99 21.30 -8.81
CA GLN A 40 -1.28 22.13 -7.84
C GLN A 40 -1.93 22.04 -6.45
N ALA A 41 -3.26 22.07 -6.35
CA ALA A 41 -3.97 21.94 -5.08
C ALA A 41 -3.73 20.57 -4.40
N GLU A 42 -3.62 19.47 -5.16
CA GLU A 42 -3.25 18.16 -4.61
C GLU A 42 -1.77 18.09 -4.18
N GLU A 43 -0.85 18.71 -4.93
CA GLU A 43 0.56 18.80 -4.53
C GLU A 43 0.75 19.63 -3.25
N ASP A 44 0.06 20.78 -3.15
CA ASP A 44 0.05 21.62 -1.96
C ASP A 44 -0.55 20.89 -0.74
N LEU A 45 -1.65 20.14 -0.94
CA LEU A 45 -2.27 19.34 0.13
C LEU A 45 -1.37 18.18 0.55
N CYS A 46 -0.74 17.47 -0.40
CA CYS A 46 0.23 16.42 -0.09
C CYS A 46 1.42 16.98 0.69
N ALA A 47 1.99 18.10 0.26
CA ALA A 47 3.10 18.76 0.94
C ALA A 47 2.70 19.14 2.37
N LYS A 48 1.51 19.72 2.57
CA LYS A 48 0.97 20.06 3.89
C LYS A 48 0.80 18.85 4.81
N LEU A 49 0.28 17.73 4.30
CA LEU A 49 0.09 16.49 5.07
C LEU A 49 1.45 15.90 5.49
N VAL A 50 2.38 15.77 4.54
CA VAL A 50 3.75 15.28 4.79
C VAL A 50 4.50 16.20 5.75
N ASP A 51 4.39 17.52 5.61
CA ASP A 51 5.08 18.48 6.48
C ASP A 51 4.51 18.55 7.89
N ALA A 52 3.21 18.30 8.08
CA ALA A 52 2.63 18.19 9.42
C ALA A 52 3.31 17.06 10.22
N VAL A 53 3.38 15.87 9.63
CA VAL A 53 4.02 14.70 10.26
C VAL A 53 5.54 14.88 10.35
N PHE A 54 6.19 15.50 9.35
CA PHE A 54 7.63 15.79 9.39
C PHE A 54 7.99 16.70 10.57
N ASN A 55 7.14 17.65 10.90
CA ASN A 55 7.37 18.56 12.03
C ASN A 55 7.04 17.92 13.39
N ALA A 56 6.20 16.89 13.44
CA ALA A 56 5.96 16.08 14.64
C ALA A 56 7.07 15.03 14.88
N ALA A 57 7.61 14.43 13.82
CA ALA A 57 8.62 13.38 13.86
C ALA A 57 9.98 13.85 14.42
N LYS A 58 10.75 12.91 14.98
CA LYS A 58 12.02 13.18 15.67
C LYS A 58 13.06 13.78 14.72
N PRO A 59 13.60 14.98 14.99
CA PRO A 59 14.49 15.69 14.07
C PRO A 59 15.77 14.95 13.65
N SER A 60 16.25 14.00 14.45
CA SER A 60 17.46 13.23 14.17
C SER A 60 17.29 12.08 13.16
N SER A 61 16.06 11.63 12.92
CA SER A 61 15.74 10.41 12.15
C SER A 61 14.67 10.61 11.10
N ARG A 62 13.86 11.69 11.18
CA ARG A 62 12.87 12.02 10.15
C ARG A 62 13.53 12.20 8.77
N GLN A 63 12.88 11.65 7.76
CA GLN A 63 13.20 11.76 6.34
C GLN A 63 11.88 11.93 5.57
N LYS A 64 11.94 12.53 4.38
CA LYS A 64 10.79 12.63 3.48
C LYS A 64 11.23 12.62 2.01
N MET A 65 10.33 12.20 1.14
CA MET A 65 10.48 12.18 -0.31
C MET A 65 9.18 12.65 -0.96
N MET A 66 9.20 13.74 -1.72
CA MET A 66 8.04 14.13 -2.54
C MET A 66 8.14 13.44 -3.89
N LEU A 67 7.04 12.85 -4.35
CA LEU A 67 6.98 12.00 -5.55
C LEU A 67 6.32 12.71 -6.75
N GLY A 68 5.69 13.87 -6.51
CA GLY A 68 4.88 14.61 -7.49
C GLY A 68 3.48 14.02 -7.63
N LYS A 69 2.61 14.65 -8.45
CA LYS A 69 1.22 14.20 -8.68
C LYS A 69 0.45 13.97 -7.37
N GLY A 70 0.50 14.96 -6.47
CA GLY A 70 -0.13 14.88 -5.15
C GLY A 70 0.37 13.73 -4.27
N SER A 71 1.59 13.22 -4.50
CA SER A 71 2.12 12.03 -3.82
C SER A 71 3.45 12.30 -3.09
N GLY A 72 3.67 11.61 -1.97
CA GLY A 72 4.83 11.80 -1.12
C GLY A 72 4.93 10.75 -0.01
N MET A 73 6.14 10.57 0.53
CA MET A 73 6.46 9.61 1.58
C MET A 73 7.27 10.27 2.70
N LEU A 74 7.13 9.76 3.91
CA LEU A 74 7.84 10.18 5.10
C LEU A 74 8.08 9.01 6.04
N TRP A 75 9.22 9.03 6.73
CA TRP A 75 9.56 8.00 7.70
C TRP A 75 10.58 8.48 8.73
N GLU A 76 10.62 7.80 9.87
CA GLU A 76 11.70 7.91 10.85
C GLU A 76 12.69 6.75 10.69
N ALA A 77 13.83 7.05 10.06
CA ALA A 77 14.89 6.08 9.82
C ALA A 77 15.34 5.38 11.11
N SER A 78 15.18 4.06 11.15
CA SER A 78 15.60 3.19 12.25
C SER A 78 15.83 1.76 11.74
N PRO A 79 16.42 0.84 12.53
CA PRO A 79 16.55 -0.56 12.12
C PRO A 79 15.23 -1.23 11.73
N TYR A 80 14.10 -0.74 12.27
CA TYR A 80 12.75 -1.27 12.06
C TYR A 80 11.86 -0.37 11.18
N CYS A 81 12.41 0.68 10.58
CA CYS A 81 11.71 1.56 9.65
C CYS A 81 12.70 2.06 8.61
N SER A 82 12.60 1.51 7.41
CA SER A 82 13.56 1.70 6.33
C SER A 82 12.87 2.09 5.03
N TYR A 83 13.64 2.77 4.18
CA TYR A 83 13.22 3.20 2.86
C TYR A 83 14.31 2.80 1.87
N ALA A 84 13.89 2.42 0.66
CA ALA A 84 14.76 2.13 -0.46
C ALA A 84 14.12 2.59 -1.77
N VAL A 85 14.95 2.87 -2.78
CA VAL A 85 14.47 3.22 -4.12
C VAL A 85 15.39 2.63 -5.18
N ARG A 86 14.80 2.04 -6.22
CA ARG A 86 15.55 1.50 -7.38
C ARG A 86 14.68 1.57 -8.62
N ASP A 87 15.23 2.09 -9.72
CA ASP A 87 14.58 2.16 -11.04
C ASP A 87 13.14 2.73 -11.05
N GLY A 88 12.86 3.70 -10.18
CA GLY A 88 11.53 4.32 -10.05
C GLY A 88 10.54 3.56 -9.15
N VAL A 89 10.95 2.44 -8.55
CA VAL A 89 10.22 1.75 -7.48
C VAL A 89 10.71 2.27 -6.14
N HIS A 90 9.79 2.83 -5.36
CA HIS A 90 10.00 3.33 -4.01
C HIS A 90 9.40 2.35 -3.01
N VAL A 91 10.15 1.96 -1.98
CA VAL A 91 9.69 1.06 -0.93
C VAL A 91 9.84 1.75 0.42
N LEU A 92 8.78 1.72 1.20
CA LEU A 92 8.75 2.17 2.58
C LEU A 92 8.28 1.02 3.47
N PHE A 93 9.14 0.57 4.38
CA PHE A 93 8.98 -0.66 5.14
C PHE A 93 9.11 -0.41 6.64
N THR A 94 8.25 -1.03 7.46
CA THR A 94 8.39 -1.14 8.91
C THR A 94 8.33 -2.60 9.36
N GLY A 95 9.09 -2.95 10.39
CA GLY A 95 9.14 -4.30 10.97
C GLY A 95 10.51 -4.96 10.90
N GLU A 96 10.51 -6.29 10.85
CA GLU A 96 11.70 -7.16 10.82
C GLU A 96 11.31 -8.50 10.19
N VAL A 97 12.02 -8.92 9.13
CA VAL A 97 11.80 -10.19 8.43
C VAL A 97 12.92 -11.18 8.73
N SER A 98 12.53 -12.37 9.20
CA SER A 98 13.45 -13.47 9.49
C SER A 98 13.71 -14.39 8.28
N GLU A 99 12.70 -14.55 7.40
CA GLU A 99 12.76 -15.41 6.22
C GLU A 99 11.97 -14.76 5.08
N TRP A 100 12.66 -14.49 3.97
CA TRP A 100 12.10 -13.98 2.73
C TRP A 100 11.76 -15.14 1.77
N PRO A 101 10.80 -14.95 0.83
CA PRO A 101 10.39 -16.00 -0.10
C PRO A 101 11.56 -16.51 -0.95
N GLY A 102 11.52 -17.80 -1.30
CA GLY A 102 12.67 -18.48 -1.93
C GLY A 102 13.72 -19.01 -0.93
N GLY A 103 13.47 -18.93 0.37
CA GLY A 103 14.33 -19.50 1.41
C GLY A 103 15.51 -18.60 1.81
N VAL A 104 15.44 -17.30 1.48
CA VAL A 104 16.46 -16.32 1.84
C VAL A 104 16.30 -15.97 3.31
N ASN A 105 17.12 -16.56 4.16
CA ASN A 105 17.15 -16.27 5.59
C ASN A 105 18.13 -15.12 5.88
N ALA A 106 17.61 -13.96 6.30
CA ALA A 106 18.41 -12.76 6.50
C ALA A 106 19.52 -12.95 7.57
N VAL A 107 19.21 -13.70 8.63
CA VAL A 107 20.16 -14.04 9.70
C VAL A 107 21.30 -14.93 9.19
N SER A 108 20.97 -15.93 8.36
CA SER A 108 21.96 -16.80 7.73
C SER A 108 22.83 -16.05 6.72
N ALA A 109 22.26 -15.14 5.93
CA ALA A 109 23.01 -14.31 4.98
C ALA A 109 24.01 -13.38 5.71
N ALA A 110 23.58 -12.76 6.81
CA ALA A 110 24.46 -11.94 7.66
C ALA A 110 25.57 -12.77 8.31
N HIS A 111 25.26 -13.98 8.79
CA HIS A 111 26.24 -14.91 9.36
C HIS A 111 27.28 -15.37 8.32
N ASP A 112 26.83 -15.77 7.13
CA ASP A 112 27.70 -16.21 6.04
C ASP A 112 28.66 -15.11 5.59
N ALA A 113 28.17 -13.86 5.49
CA ALA A 113 29.01 -12.72 5.17
C ALA A 113 30.09 -12.46 6.23
N PHE A 114 29.70 -12.48 7.51
CA PHE A 114 30.64 -12.37 8.63
C PHE A 114 31.71 -13.47 8.61
N VAL A 115 31.32 -14.73 8.39
CA VAL A 115 32.25 -15.87 8.28
C VAL A 115 33.20 -15.72 7.09
N ARG A 116 32.73 -15.14 5.97
CA ARG A 116 33.53 -14.91 4.76
C ARG A 116 34.38 -13.63 4.82
N ASN A 117 34.27 -12.83 5.89
CA ASN A 117 34.90 -11.51 6.03
C ASN A 117 34.64 -10.58 4.82
N VAL A 118 33.46 -10.71 4.23
CA VAL A 118 32.89 -9.71 3.32
C VAL A 118 31.93 -8.83 4.12
N PRO A 119 31.70 -7.57 3.75
CA PRO A 119 30.60 -6.82 4.36
C PRO A 119 29.31 -7.65 4.21
N PRO A 120 28.44 -7.69 5.24
CA PRO A 120 27.08 -8.20 5.04
C PRO A 120 26.44 -7.43 3.87
N LEU A 121 25.47 -8.07 3.22
CA LEU A 121 24.55 -7.32 2.38
C LEU A 121 23.90 -6.26 3.29
N GLU A 122 24.34 -5.01 3.18
CA GLU A 122 23.82 -3.85 3.95
C GLU A 122 22.44 -3.43 3.40
N GLU A 123 21.61 -4.44 3.14
CA GLU A 123 20.28 -4.33 2.61
C GLU A 123 19.33 -4.43 3.78
N ASN A 124 18.79 -3.28 4.16
CA ASN A 124 17.65 -3.20 5.07
C ASN A 124 16.42 -3.88 4.43
N ASP A 125 15.40 -4.19 5.22
CA ASP A 125 14.21 -4.92 4.73
C ASP A 125 13.52 -4.25 3.51
N ALA A 126 13.64 -2.93 3.35
CA ALA A 126 13.16 -2.23 2.15
C ALA A 126 13.95 -2.60 0.87
N HIS A 127 15.25 -2.87 0.97
CA HIS A 127 16.05 -3.36 -0.17
C HIS A 127 15.73 -4.82 -0.51
N TRP A 128 15.58 -5.69 0.49
CA TRP A 128 15.10 -7.07 0.27
C TRP A 128 13.71 -7.08 -0.38
N LEU A 129 12.82 -6.18 0.03
CA LEU A 129 11.50 -6.02 -0.59
C LEU A 129 11.58 -5.47 -2.03
N LEU A 130 12.56 -4.63 -2.38
CA LEU A 130 12.82 -4.22 -3.77
C LEU A 130 13.29 -5.39 -4.64
N ASP A 131 14.29 -6.14 -4.17
CA ASP A 131 14.80 -7.34 -4.84
C ASP A 131 13.67 -8.32 -5.10
N PHE A 132 12.89 -8.59 -4.06
CA PHE A 132 11.72 -9.44 -4.11
C PHE A 132 10.62 -8.90 -5.06
N TYR A 133 10.30 -7.61 -5.01
CA TYR A 133 9.32 -6.98 -5.91
C TYR A 133 9.72 -7.12 -7.38
N SER A 134 11.02 -7.04 -7.71
CA SER A 134 11.52 -7.26 -9.07
C SER A 134 11.15 -8.65 -9.64
N THR A 135 10.90 -9.65 -8.77
CA THR A 135 10.51 -11.01 -9.17
C THR A 135 9.02 -11.16 -9.53
N PHE A 136 8.19 -10.15 -9.28
CA PHE A 136 6.77 -10.15 -9.66
C PHE A 136 6.59 -10.12 -11.19
N GLY A 137 7.60 -9.64 -11.92
CA GLY A 137 7.55 -9.50 -13.37
C GLY A 137 6.73 -8.29 -13.82
N LYS A 138 6.70 -8.05 -15.14
CA LYS A 138 5.82 -7.03 -15.70
C LYS A 138 4.35 -7.47 -15.57
N PRO A 139 3.40 -6.55 -15.31
CA PRO A 139 1.98 -6.89 -15.32
C PRO A 139 1.58 -7.35 -16.74
N SER A 140 1.35 -8.65 -16.93
CA SER A 140 1.00 -9.21 -18.24
C SER A 140 -0.03 -10.36 -18.22
N SER A 141 -0.61 -10.68 -17.06
CA SER A 141 -1.82 -11.51 -16.89
C SER A 141 -2.21 -11.63 -15.41
N ASP A 142 -3.40 -12.20 -15.14
CA ASP A 142 -3.93 -12.61 -13.81
C ASP A 142 -2.90 -13.34 -12.91
N SER A 143 -1.89 -13.97 -13.51
CA SER A 143 -0.85 -14.69 -12.76
C SER A 143 0.02 -13.81 -11.85
N THR A 144 0.09 -12.51 -12.09
CA THR A 144 0.94 -11.58 -11.31
C THR A 144 0.43 -11.45 -9.87
N THR A 145 -0.88 -11.29 -9.71
CA THR A 145 -1.55 -11.10 -8.42
C THR A 145 -1.53 -12.38 -7.58
N GLY A 146 -1.84 -13.52 -8.18
CA GLY A 146 -1.76 -14.82 -7.50
C GLY A 146 -0.35 -15.13 -6.98
N ARG A 147 0.69 -14.84 -7.79
CA ARG A 147 2.09 -14.97 -7.38
C ARG A 147 2.46 -14.02 -6.23
N ALA A 148 2.00 -12.77 -6.27
CA ALA A 148 2.23 -11.82 -5.19
C ALA A 148 1.66 -12.33 -3.86
N LEU A 149 0.43 -12.84 -3.85
CA LEU A 149 -0.20 -13.43 -2.64
C LEU A 149 0.52 -14.70 -2.16
N GLU A 150 0.88 -15.60 -3.08
CA GLU A 150 1.65 -16.81 -2.77
C GLU A 150 2.99 -16.52 -2.09
N CYS A 151 3.66 -15.47 -2.52
CA CYS A 151 4.92 -15.06 -1.93
C CYS A 151 4.75 -14.23 -0.65
N MET A 152 3.74 -13.37 -0.53
CA MET A 152 3.39 -12.71 0.74
C MET A 152 3.12 -13.74 1.85
N ALA A 153 2.44 -14.83 1.51
CA ALA A 153 2.16 -15.95 2.42
C ALA A 153 3.40 -16.76 2.85
N GLN A 154 4.59 -16.48 2.30
CA GLN A 154 5.86 -17.12 2.66
C GLN A 154 6.77 -16.23 3.53
N ILE A 155 6.51 -14.92 3.60
CA ILE A 155 7.29 -14.00 4.45
C ILE A 155 7.09 -14.35 5.92
N LYS A 156 8.17 -14.61 6.66
CA LYS A 156 8.13 -14.84 8.12
C LYS A 156 8.76 -13.67 8.87
N GLY A 157 7.94 -12.91 9.56
CA GLY A 157 8.35 -11.77 10.36
C GLY A 157 7.15 -10.89 10.71
N SER A 158 7.43 -9.76 11.34
CA SER A 158 6.43 -8.68 11.49
C SER A 158 6.72 -7.63 10.43
N TYR A 159 5.70 -7.15 9.72
CA TYR A 159 5.90 -6.19 8.63
C TYR A 159 4.65 -5.36 8.34
N ALA A 160 4.87 -4.10 8.04
CA ALA A 160 3.93 -3.29 7.27
C ALA A 160 4.73 -2.51 6.23
N PHE A 161 4.25 -2.45 4.99
CA PHE A 161 4.97 -1.75 3.93
C PHE A 161 4.04 -1.10 2.92
N VAL A 162 4.60 -0.14 2.20
CA VAL A 162 4.03 0.49 1.01
C VAL A 162 5.09 0.48 -0.08
N VAL A 163 4.72 0.01 -1.27
CA VAL A 163 5.52 0.09 -2.49
C VAL A 163 4.82 1.04 -3.45
N TYR A 164 5.56 1.97 -4.04
CA TYR A 164 5.12 2.80 -5.14
C TYR A 164 6.01 2.57 -6.36
N ASP A 165 5.44 2.02 -7.40
CA ASP A 165 6.08 1.83 -8.69
C ASP A 165 5.65 2.96 -9.63
N SER A 166 6.54 3.93 -9.82
CA SER A 166 6.29 5.08 -10.70
C SER A 166 6.32 4.71 -12.20
N VAL A 167 6.94 3.58 -12.55
CA VAL A 167 7.09 3.10 -13.94
C VAL A 167 5.83 2.37 -14.41
N HIS A 168 5.22 1.59 -13.51
CA HIS A 168 3.99 0.85 -13.76
C HIS A 168 2.73 1.50 -13.16
N HIS A 169 2.86 2.72 -12.59
CA HIS A 169 1.77 3.48 -11.97
C HIS A 169 0.94 2.62 -10.99
N ARG A 170 1.65 2.02 -10.04
CA ARG A 170 1.13 1.02 -9.11
C ARG A 170 1.49 1.36 -7.67
N VAL A 171 0.53 1.19 -6.78
CA VAL A 171 0.73 1.23 -5.33
C VAL A 171 0.33 -0.12 -4.75
N LEU A 172 1.27 -0.74 -4.03
CA LEU A 172 0.99 -1.88 -3.16
C LEU A 172 1.10 -1.45 -1.69
N ALA A 173 0.28 -2.01 -0.82
CA ALA A 173 0.48 -1.93 0.62
C ALA A 173 0.13 -3.27 1.28
N ALA A 174 0.90 -3.69 2.28
CA ALA A 174 0.62 -4.94 2.99
C ALA A 174 0.91 -4.83 4.49
N ARG A 175 0.28 -5.72 5.25
CA ARG A 175 0.45 -5.86 6.69
C ARG A 175 0.49 -7.34 7.08
N ASP A 176 1.39 -7.68 8.00
CA ASP A 176 1.66 -9.05 8.42
C ASP A 176 0.42 -9.82 8.92
N PRO A 177 0.44 -11.17 8.87
CA PRO A 177 -0.69 -12.03 9.26
C PRO A 177 -1.26 -11.76 10.65
N ASP A 178 -0.40 -11.44 11.62
CA ASP A 178 -0.77 -11.25 13.02
C ASP A 178 -1.20 -9.80 13.32
N GLY A 179 -0.95 -8.88 12.39
CA GLY A 179 -1.18 -7.45 12.55
C GLY A 179 -0.20 -6.79 13.51
N SER A 180 0.99 -7.39 13.70
CA SER A 180 2.00 -6.99 14.68
C SER A 180 2.54 -5.59 14.42
N GLN A 181 2.86 -5.26 13.17
CA GLN A 181 3.19 -3.90 12.80
C GLN A 181 1.92 -3.04 12.66
N PRO A 182 1.91 -1.81 13.19
CA PRO A 182 0.78 -0.90 13.03
C PRO A 182 0.76 -0.36 11.60
N LEU A 183 -0.40 -0.45 10.95
CA LEU A 183 -0.69 0.22 9.69
C LEU A 183 -2.16 0.65 9.69
N TYR A 184 -2.38 1.89 9.27
CA TYR A 184 -3.65 2.56 9.12
C TYR A 184 -3.75 3.12 7.72
N TRP A 185 -4.98 3.35 7.26
CA TRP A 185 -5.28 3.94 5.96
C TRP A 185 -6.53 4.80 6.01
N GLY A 186 -6.68 5.68 5.03
CA GLY A 186 -7.86 6.50 4.84
C GLY A 186 -7.76 7.32 3.56
N CYS A 187 -8.83 8.03 3.23
CA CYS A 187 -8.89 8.93 2.08
C CYS A 187 -9.25 10.34 2.55
N THR A 188 -8.70 11.37 1.91
CA THR A 188 -9.11 12.77 2.13
C THR A 188 -10.30 13.15 1.25
N ASP A 189 -10.98 14.26 1.55
CA ASP A 189 -12.00 14.84 0.65
C ASP A 189 -11.44 15.34 -0.70
N ALA A 190 -10.12 15.33 -0.89
CA ALA A 190 -9.46 15.55 -2.17
C ALA A 190 -9.25 14.24 -2.96
N GLY A 191 -9.58 13.08 -2.40
CA GLY A 191 -9.35 11.77 -3.00
C GLY A 191 -7.93 11.23 -2.81
N GLN A 192 -7.07 11.90 -2.02
CA GLN A 192 -5.73 11.39 -1.73
C GLN A 192 -5.81 10.19 -0.77
N LEU A 193 -5.20 9.07 -1.16
CA LEU A 193 -5.10 7.85 -0.37
C LEU A 193 -3.88 7.92 0.55
N LEU A 194 -4.10 7.73 1.85
CA LEU A 194 -3.06 7.75 2.88
C LEU A 194 -2.85 6.35 3.47
N PHE A 195 -1.59 6.05 3.76
CA PHE A 195 -1.16 4.93 4.61
C PHE A 195 -0.23 5.47 5.68
N GLY A 196 -0.32 4.96 6.92
CA GLY A 196 0.67 5.32 7.94
C GLY A 196 0.65 4.44 9.18
N SER A 197 1.73 4.47 9.96
CA SER A 197 1.90 3.68 11.18
C SER A 197 1.16 4.24 12.41
N VAL A 198 0.71 5.49 12.34
CA VAL A 198 0.14 6.26 13.45
C VAL A 198 -1.23 6.79 13.02
N PRO A 199 -2.32 6.56 13.78
CA PRO A 199 -3.65 7.00 13.37
C PRO A 199 -3.81 8.53 13.44
N GLU A 200 -3.11 9.21 14.34
CA GLU A 200 -3.10 10.68 14.46
C GLU A 200 -2.53 11.37 13.21
N ASP A 201 -1.59 10.72 12.51
CA ASP A 201 -1.02 11.22 11.24
C ASP A 201 -2.05 11.24 10.09
N LEU A 202 -3.20 10.58 10.26
CA LEU A 202 -4.29 10.46 9.28
C LEU A 202 -5.58 11.21 9.71
N GLU A 203 -5.50 12.17 10.65
CA GLU A 203 -6.67 12.96 11.11
C GLU A 203 -7.37 13.75 9.98
N GLY A 204 -6.66 14.04 8.87
CA GLY A 204 -7.23 14.69 7.68
C GLY A 204 -8.13 13.81 6.81
N CYS A 205 -8.29 12.52 7.14
CA CYS A 205 -9.11 11.59 6.36
C CYS A 205 -10.60 11.71 6.67
N ASN A 206 -11.41 11.74 5.60
CA ASN A 206 -12.87 11.67 5.65
C ASN A 206 -13.37 10.62 4.64
N PRO A 207 -14.06 9.55 5.09
CA PRO A 207 -14.31 9.17 6.48
C PRO A 207 -13.03 8.93 7.29
N THR A 208 -13.12 9.05 8.61
CA THR A 208 -11.99 8.90 9.55
C THR A 208 -11.18 7.63 9.25
N ALA A 209 -9.85 7.71 9.35
CA ALA A 209 -8.97 6.58 9.09
C ALA A 209 -9.38 5.28 9.83
N ALA A 210 -8.98 4.16 9.25
CA ALA A 210 -9.22 2.83 9.80
C ALA A 210 -7.89 2.05 9.94
N PRO A 211 -7.82 1.02 10.80
CA PRO A 211 -6.72 0.06 10.73
C PRO A 211 -6.70 -0.62 9.36
N PHE A 212 -5.51 -0.72 8.76
CA PHE A 212 -5.30 -1.56 7.58
C PHE A 212 -5.37 -3.03 8.02
N PRO A 213 -6.11 -3.92 7.33
CA PRO A 213 -6.34 -5.28 7.80
C PRO A 213 -5.06 -6.15 7.80
N ALA A 214 -4.94 -7.00 8.83
CA ALA A 214 -3.85 -7.96 8.96
C ALA A 214 -3.96 -9.09 7.90
N GLY A 215 -2.82 -9.56 7.40
CA GLY A 215 -2.76 -10.64 6.40
C GLY A 215 -3.36 -10.28 5.04
N THR A 216 -3.27 -9.02 4.65
CA THR A 216 -3.80 -8.52 3.36
C THR A 216 -2.80 -7.71 2.56
N LEU A 217 -2.93 -7.82 1.24
CA LEU A 217 -2.26 -7.04 0.22
C LEU A 217 -3.32 -6.14 -0.44
N PHE A 218 -3.11 -4.84 -0.38
CA PHE A 218 -3.75 -3.85 -1.22
C PHE A 218 -2.94 -3.69 -2.51
N ALA A 219 -3.63 -3.59 -3.63
CA ALA A 219 -3.08 -3.24 -4.93
C ALA A 219 -3.99 -2.23 -5.64
N SER A 220 -3.48 -1.02 -5.88
CA SER A 220 -4.04 -0.12 -6.89
C SER A 220 -3.06 -0.08 -8.05
N GLU A 221 -3.56 -0.45 -9.22
CA GLU A 221 -2.84 -0.48 -10.49
C GLU A 221 -3.67 0.31 -11.50
N ARG A 222 -3.05 0.81 -12.57
CA ARG A 222 -3.74 1.56 -13.62
C ARG A 222 -3.43 0.96 -15.00
N HIS A 223 -4.41 0.28 -15.61
CA HIS A 223 -4.30 -0.39 -16.90
C HIS A 223 -4.83 0.45 -18.12
N THR A 224 -5.07 -0.26 -19.24
CA THR A 224 -5.16 -0.06 -20.71
C THR A 224 -6.46 0.15 -21.59
N VAL A 225 -7.61 0.78 -21.23
CA VAL A 225 -8.85 0.96 -22.11
C VAL A 225 -9.23 2.44 -22.39
N ALA A 226 -10.27 2.85 -23.18
CA ALA A 226 -10.30 4.17 -23.87
C ALA A 226 -11.03 5.41 -23.23
N TYR A 227 -10.44 6.62 -23.33
CA TYR A 227 -11.13 7.94 -23.16
C TYR A 227 -10.81 8.95 -24.29
N SER A 228 -11.74 9.84 -24.64
CA SER A 228 -11.60 10.79 -25.77
C SER A 228 -11.46 12.25 -25.31
N PRO A 229 -10.32 12.93 -25.53
CA PRO A 229 -10.16 14.37 -25.33
C PRO A 229 -10.67 15.16 -26.55
N GLY A 230 -11.96 15.00 -26.88
CA GLY A 230 -12.63 15.75 -27.96
C GLY A 230 -12.03 15.50 -29.35
N ASP A 231 -11.80 16.58 -30.10
CA ASP A 231 -11.59 16.59 -31.55
C ASP A 231 -10.30 15.89 -32.07
N TYR A 232 -9.46 15.33 -31.19
CA TYR A 232 -8.13 14.81 -31.51
C TYR A 232 -7.96 13.28 -31.39
N GLY A 233 -9.02 12.52 -31.09
CA GLY A 233 -9.05 11.05 -31.22
C GLY A 233 -9.12 10.26 -29.91
N TRP A 234 -8.97 8.93 -29.99
CA TRP A 234 -9.15 8.01 -28.86
C TRP A 234 -7.84 7.86 -28.05
N VAL A 235 -7.85 8.15 -26.74
CA VAL A 235 -6.80 7.84 -25.74
C VAL A 235 -7.22 6.61 -24.93
N ILE A 236 -6.33 6.13 -24.04
CA ILE A 236 -6.44 4.88 -23.29
C ILE A 236 -5.80 4.90 -21.84
N VAL A 237 -6.23 4.23 -20.73
CA VAL A 237 -7.30 4.52 -19.68
C VAL A 237 -8.29 3.35 -19.25
N ASP A 238 -7.88 2.23 -18.59
CA ASP A 238 -8.84 1.21 -18.03
C ASP A 238 -9.58 1.70 -16.77
N ASP A 239 -10.82 1.22 -16.57
CA ASP A 239 -11.56 1.33 -15.30
C ASP A 239 -11.10 0.25 -14.30
N ASP A 240 -9.86 0.36 -13.81
CA ASP A 240 -9.42 -0.33 -12.58
C ASP A 240 -10.04 0.36 -11.36
N PHE A 241 -11.35 0.20 -11.24
CA PHE A 241 -12.18 0.86 -10.25
C PHE A 241 -12.83 -0.18 -9.32
N PRO A 242 -12.55 -0.20 -8.01
CA PRO A 242 -11.53 0.54 -7.26
C PRO A 242 -10.26 -0.31 -6.98
N GLY A 243 -9.29 0.23 -6.24
CA GLY A 243 -8.13 -0.53 -5.77
C GLY A 243 -8.52 -1.81 -5.02
N LEU A 244 -7.84 -2.92 -5.30
CA LEU A 244 -8.17 -4.25 -4.82
C LEU A 244 -7.53 -4.53 -3.46
N LEU A 245 -8.29 -5.11 -2.53
CA LEU A 245 -7.77 -5.59 -1.25
C LEU A 245 -8.00 -7.11 -1.13
N MET A 246 -6.90 -7.86 -1.04
CA MET A 246 -6.89 -9.31 -1.10
C MET A 246 -6.20 -9.88 0.14
N SER A 247 -6.57 -11.08 0.59
CA SER A 247 -5.83 -11.76 1.66
C SER A 247 -4.74 -12.66 1.07
N PHE A 248 -3.64 -12.78 1.79
CA PHE A 248 -2.66 -13.87 1.59
C PHE A 248 -2.73 -14.90 2.73
N LEU A 249 -3.75 -14.83 3.60
CA LEU A 249 -4.02 -15.89 4.58
C LEU A 249 -4.65 -17.10 3.87
N ARG A 250 -3.99 -18.25 3.95
CA ARG A 250 -4.47 -19.49 3.34
C ARG A 250 -5.75 -20.02 3.98
N THR A 251 -6.55 -20.71 3.19
CA THR A 251 -7.66 -21.54 3.66
C THR A 251 -7.15 -22.94 4.04
N ALA A 252 -7.90 -23.66 4.87
CA ALA A 252 -7.48 -24.96 5.42
C ALA A 252 -8.00 -26.18 4.61
N LYS A 253 -8.45 -25.98 3.37
CA LYS A 253 -8.97 -27.08 2.52
C LYS A 253 -7.82 -27.74 1.77
N GLU A 254 -7.77 -29.07 1.79
CA GLU A 254 -6.82 -29.85 1.00
C GLU A 254 -7.19 -29.79 -0.50
N GLY A 255 -6.20 -29.57 -1.36
CA GLY A 255 -6.33 -29.68 -2.83
C GLY A 255 -5.81 -28.48 -3.62
N GLU A 256 -6.17 -27.26 -3.22
CA GLU A 256 -5.79 -26.02 -3.92
C GLU A 256 -5.45 -24.89 -2.94
N ALA A 257 -4.49 -24.05 -3.30
CA ALA A 257 -4.02 -22.93 -2.50
C ALA A 257 -4.94 -21.70 -2.61
N CYS A 258 -6.20 -21.81 -2.18
CA CYS A 258 -7.10 -20.66 -2.14
C CYS A 258 -6.88 -19.81 -0.88
N PHE A 259 -6.87 -18.49 -1.05
CA PHE A 259 -6.78 -17.50 0.02
C PHE A 259 -8.16 -17.17 0.61
N ARG A 260 -8.19 -16.54 1.79
CA ARG A 260 -9.43 -16.15 2.47
C ARG A 260 -10.03 -14.87 1.87
N ASN A 261 -11.34 -14.84 1.67
CA ASN A 261 -12.03 -13.65 1.17
C ASN A 261 -11.92 -12.48 2.15
N VAL A 262 -11.82 -11.26 1.61
CA VAL A 262 -11.84 -10.02 2.38
C VAL A 262 -13.21 -9.34 2.19
N LYS A 263 -13.82 -8.87 3.26
CA LYS A 263 -15.16 -8.25 3.24
C LYS A 263 -15.13 -6.87 3.88
N ALA A 264 -15.70 -5.88 3.19
CA ALA A 264 -15.93 -4.55 3.75
C ALA A 264 -17.09 -4.61 4.76
N ILE A 265 -16.89 -4.03 5.95
CA ILE A 265 -17.92 -3.88 6.97
C ILE A 265 -18.18 -2.37 7.13
N PRO A 266 -19.33 -1.85 6.66
CA PRO A 266 -19.68 -0.44 6.83
C PRO A 266 -19.68 -0.04 8.30
N ARG A 267 -19.00 1.07 8.61
CA ARG A 267 -19.20 1.80 9.87
C ARG A 267 -20.43 2.68 9.71
N VAL A 268 -21.25 2.73 10.74
CA VAL A 268 -22.52 3.46 10.71
C VAL A 268 -22.60 4.38 11.93
N THR A 269 -22.96 5.64 11.69
CA THR A 269 -23.19 6.64 12.75
C THR A 269 -24.42 6.28 13.59
N SER A 270 -24.59 6.92 14.74
CA SER A 270 -25.80 6.82 15.57
C SER A 270 -27.10 7.23 14.86
N LYS A 271 -27.01 7.88 13.69
CA LYS A 271 -28.14 8.27 12.84
C LYS A 271 -28.45 7.27 11.72
N GLY A 272 -27.75 6.14 11.63
CA GLY A 272 -27.93 5.14 10.57
C GLY A 272 -27.22 5.47 9.24
N VAL A 273 -26.43 6.56 9.19
CA VAL A 273 -25.67 6.96 7.99
C VAL A 273 -24.30 6.30 7.99
N VAL A 274 -23.88 5.74 6.84
CA VAL A 274 -22.55 5.12 6.65
C VAL A 274 -21.44 6.19 6.76
N CYS A 275 -20.40 5.90 7.53
CA CYS A 275 -19.23 6.76 7.75
C CYS A 275 -17.92 5.98 7.48
N GLY A 276 -17.84 5.42 6.28
CA GLY A 276 -16.74 4.58 5.82
C GLY A 276 -16.88 3.10 6.17
N ALA A 277 -15.81 2.32 6.03
CA ALA A 277 -15.79 0.88 6.29
C ALA A 277 -14.53 0.44 7.05
N VAL A 278 -14.62 -0.73 7.68
CA VAL A 278 -13.47 -1.51 8.15
C VAL A 278 -13.46 -2.83 7.39
N TYR A 279 -12.32 -3.18 6.80
CA TYR A 279 -12.16 -4.44 6.07
C TYR A 279 -11.73 -5.55 7.03
N LYS A 280 -12.27 -6.76 6.82
CA LYS A 280 -11.88 -7.96 7.57
C LYS A 280 -11.68 -9.15 6.65
N VAL A 281 -10.63 -9.92 6.93
CA VAL A 281 -10.45 -11.26 6.36
C VAL A 281 -11.47 -12.21 6.99
N ALA A 282 -12.11 -13.04 6.17
CA ALA A 282 -13.06 -14.04 6.64
C ALA A 282 -12.38 -15.09 7.54
N SER A 283 -13.05 -15.51 8.61
CA SER A 283 -12.55 -16.56 9.51
C SER A 283 -12.67 -17.98 8.92
N VAL A 284 -13.49 -18.16 7.90
CA VAL A 284 -13.77 -19.43 7.22
C VAL A 284 -13.77 -19.17 5.70
N PRO A 285 -13.25 -20.07 4.84
CA PRO A 285 -13.51 -20.00 3.39
C PRO A 285 -15.02 -19.96 3.11
N ASP A 286 -15.46 -19.14 2.15
CA ASP A 286 -16.88 -19.06 1.81
C ASP A 286 -17.43 -20.44 1.41
N ILE A 287 -18.59 -20.78 1.97
CA ILE A 287 -19.25 -22.08 1.75
C ILE A 287 -19.94 -22.12 0.37
N ASN A 288 -20.26 -20.95 -0.18
CA ASN A 288 -20.79 -20.79 -1.53
C ASN A 288 -19.63 -20.47 -2.48
N GLY A 289 -19.35 -21.35 -3.42
CA GLY A 289 -18.17 -21.29 -4.29
C GLY A 289 -18.14 -20.09 -5.24
N GLY A 290 -17.64 -18.96 -4.77
CA GLY A 290 -17.13 -17.87 -5.57
C GLY A 290 -15.64 -18.09 -5.84
N VAL A 291 -15.31 -18.26 -7.12
CA VAL A 291 -14.00 -18.33 -7.79
C VAL A 291 -12.78 -17.99 -6.93
N CYS A 292 -11.88 -18.97 -6.79
CA CYS A 292 -10.43 -18.73 -6.67
C CYS A 292 -9.90 -18.40 -8.08
#